data_AF-A0A6A4EUW8-F1
#
_entry.id   AF-A0A6A4EUW8-F1
#
_cell.length_a   1.000
_cell.length_b   1.000
_cell.length_c   1.000
_cell.angle_alpha   90.00
_cell.angle_beta   90.00
_cell.angle_gamma   90.00
#
_symmetry.space_group_name_H-M   'P 1'
#
loop_
_entity.id
_entity.type
_entity.pdbx_description
1 polymer ?
#
loop_
_entity_poly.entity_id
_entity_poly.type
_entity_poly.pdbx_seq_one_letter_code
_entity_poly.pdbx_strand_id
1 'polypeptide(L)'
;MPLVVVCGIPAAGKSTATAALVDHLQRQSPEQEVVCISTASVNVDQTQGYADSREEKNTRSALKAAVEKVVNTKTIVVLDALNYTKGERYELFCKAKAESTTYCVVYVDTPVEVALQRNAAREEHFDPKLLEEIAARFEVPVAKNRWDSPLFHLTPEDFAADGSGVPLDAITEAVRFGKTVKAGLATKAAPAAETSFLQALDEVTNAVIEALLAHQRDAGVADGLRVPPHTVNNELRLTRPLSTAEARRHRRQYIKITRIRPCAVAAIGDLFVEYLNQQA
;
A
#
# COMPACT_ATOMS: atom_id res chain seq x y z
N MET A 1 6.91 -1.03 5.95
CA MET A 1 6.70 -1.86 7.15
C MET A 1 5.19 -1.98 7.39
N PRO A 2 4.69 -3.15 7.76
CA PRO A 2 3.75 -3.86 6.87
C PRO A 2 2.35 -3.98 7.41
N LEU A 3 1.42 -4.23 6.50
CA LEU A 3 0.06 -4.60 6.85
C LEU A 3 -0.08 -6.13 6.87
N VAL A 4 -0.31 -6.69 8.05
CA VAL A 4 -0.72 -8.09 8.25
C VAL A 4 -2.24 -8.12 8.36
N VAL A 5 -2.90 -8.82 7.44
CA VAL A 5 -4.35 -9.03 7.44
C VAL A 5 -4.62 -10.45 7.88
N VAL A 6 -5.16 -10.62 9.08
CA VAL A 6 -5.60 -11.93 9.57
C VAL A 6 -7.06 -12.13 9.16
N CYS A 7 -7.39 -13.26 8.56
CA CYS A 7 -8.75 -13.56 8.09
C CYS A 7 -9.19 -14.96 8.49
N GLY A 8 -10.50 -15.16 8.55
CA GLY A 8 -11.13 -16.42 8.98
C GLY A 8 -12.48 -16.19 9.65
N ILE A 9 -13.27 -17.25 9.75
CA ILE A 9 -14.62 -17.22 10.35
C ILE A 9 -14.60 -16.82 11.84
N PRO A 10 -15.73 -16.39 12.43
CA PRO A 10 -15.81 -16.13 13.86
C PRO A 10 -15.32 -17.34 14.68
N ALA A 11 -14.71 -17.09 15.84
CA ALA A 11 -14.11 -18.11 16.70
C ALA A 11 -13.01 -19.02 16.08
N ALA A 12 -12.49 -18.70 14.89
CA ALA A 12 -11.45 -19.50 14.23
C ALA A 12 -10.09 -19.54 14.96
N GLY A 13 -9.79 -18.59 15.85
CA GLY A 13 -8.46 -18.47 16.52
C GLY A 13 -7.60 -17.31 16.03
N LYS A 14 -8.16 -16.39 15.23
CA LYS A 14 -7.47 -15.20 14.71
C LYS A 14 -6.82 -14.34 15.80
N SER A 15 -7.59 -13.99 16.84
CA SER A 15 -7.08 -13.17 17.94
C SER A 15 -5.95 -13.83 18.72
N THR A 16 -5.95 -15.16 18.83
CA THR A 16 -4.84 -15.93 19.42
C THR A 16 -3.57 -15.79 18.57
N ALA A 17 -3.67 -16.02 17.26
CA ALA A 17 -2.54 -15.86 16.34
C ALA A 17 -2.03 -14.41 16.30
N THR A 18 -2.94 -13.43 16.29
CA THR A 18 -2.61 -12.00 16.33
C THR A 18 -1.91 -11.62 17.64
N ALA A 19 -2.43 -12.04 18.79
CA ALA A 19 -1.83 -11.74 20.08
C ALA A 19 -0.40 -12.29 20.19
N ALA A 20 -0.20 -13.56 19.77
CA ALA A 20 1.12 -14.17 19.72
C ALA A 20 2.08 -13.41 18.79
N LEU A 21 1.61 -12.97 17.62
CA LEU A 21 2.40 -12.18 16.67
C LEU A 21 2.78 -10.81 17.23
N VAL A 22 1.83 -10.09 17.82
CA VAL A 22 2.07 -8.75 18.38
C VAL A 22 3.08 -8.83 19.52
N ASP A 23 2.90 -9.77 20.45
CA ASP A 23 3.83 -9.98 21.57
C ASP A 23 5.24 -10.36 21.06
N HIS A 24 5.33 -11.25 20.07
CA HIS A 24 6.60 -11.62 19.45
C HIS A 24 7.31 -10.43 18.78
N LEU A 25 6.58 -9.62 18.01
CA LEU A 25 7.13 -8.44 17.33
C LEU A 25 7.64 -7.39 18.34
N GLN A 26 6.88 -7.16 19.41
CA GLN A 26 7.27 -6.23 20.48
C GLN A 26 8.51 -6.71 21.22
N ARG A 27 8.64 -8.03 21.47
CA ARG A 27 9.83 -8.62 22.10
C ARG A 27 11.07 -8.55 21.21
N GLN A 28 10.94 -8.81 19.91
CA GLN A 28 12.08 -8.78 18.98
C GLN A 28 12.57 -7.37 18.64
N SER A 29 11.70 -6.36 18.71
CA SER A 29 12.07 -4.98 18.39
C SER A 29 11.27 -3.98 19.22
N PRO A 30 11.70 -3.67 20.45
CA PRO A 30 10.97 -2.76 21.34
C PRO A 30 10.80 -1.33 20.77
N GLU A 31 11.72 -0.89 19.93
CA GLU A 31 11.67 0.44 19.28
C GLU A 31 10.73 0.48 18.07
N GLN A 32 10.33 -0.68 17.55
CA GLN A 32 9.46 -0.78 16.39
C GLN A 32 8.02 -0.54 16.81
N GLU A 33 7.37 0.47 16.22
CA GLU A 33 5.94 0.69 16.44
C GLU A 33 5.15 -0.47 15.82
N VAL A 34 4.33 -1.13 16.66
CA VAL A 34 3.41 -2.21 16.28
C VAL A 34 2.02 -1.81 16.75
N VAL A 35 1.07 -1.74 15.81
CA VAL A 35 -0.32 -1.37 16.06
C VAL A 35 -1.22 -2.55 15.72
N CYS A 36 -1.95 -3.04 16.72
CA CYS A 36 -3.00 -4.03 16.53
C CYS A 36 -4.35 -3.33 16.37
N ILE A 37 -5.04 -3.60 15.27
CA ILE A 37 -6.39 -3.09 15.00
C ILE A 37 -7.36 -4.27 15.05
N SER A 38 -8.35 -4.16 15.90
CA SER A 38 -9.46 -5.11 16.05
C SER A 38 -10.79 -4.38 16.19
N THR A 39 -11.91 -5.10 16.24
CA THR A 39 -13.24 -4.52 16.51
C THR A 39 -13.25 -3.74 17.82
N ALA A 40 -12.62 -4.28 18.87
CA ALA A 40 -12.48 -3.59 20.16
C ALA A 40 -11.71 -2.27 20.03
N SER A 41 -10.63 -2.23 19.23
CA SER A 41 -9.83 -1.00 19.04
C SER A 41 -10.58 0.14 18.34
N VAL A 42 -11.66 -0.19 17.62
CA VAL A 42 -12.52 0.77 16.93
C VAL A 42 -13.88 0.95 17.64
N ASN A 43 -13.99 0.51 18.90
CA ASN A 43 -15.20 0.59 19.73
C ASN A 43 -16.42 -0.10 19.11
N VAL A 44 -16.20 -1.22 18.43
CA VAL A 44 -17.26 -2.07 17.89
C VAL A 44 -17.35 -3.34 18.75
N ASP A 45 -18.54 -3.59 19.28
CA ASP A 45 -18.88 -4.86 19.90
C ASP A 45 -18.79 -5.98 18.85
N GLN A 46 -17.96 -6.99 19.13
CA GLN A 46 -17.70 -8.06 18.18
C GLN A 46 -18.95 -8.91 17.88
N THR A 47 -19.87 -9.04 18.85
CA THR A 47 -21.11 -9.82 18.72
C THR A 47 -22.19 -9.07 17.96
N GLN A 48 -22.21 -7.73 18.03
CA GLN A 48 -23.22 -6.88 17.39
C GLN A 48 -22.75 -6.29 16.05
N GLY A 49 -21.44 -6.12 15.86
CA GLY A 49 -20.86 -5.49 14.68
C GLY A 49 -21.09 -6.23 13.36
N TYR A 50 -21.69 -7.41 13.41
CA TYR A 50 -22.07 -8.22 12.25
C TYR A 50 -23.53 -8.70 12.29
N ALA A 51 -24.34 -8.18 13.23
CA ALA A 51 -25.72 -8.65 13.43
C ALA A 51 -26.63 -8.42 12.22
N ASP A 52 -26.35 -7.38 11.43
CA ASP A 52 -27.03 -7.12 10.16
C ASP A 52 -26.10 -6.47 9.13
N SER A 53 -26.60 -6.28 7.91
CA SER A 53 -25.82 -5.72 6.79
C SER A 53 -25.33 -4.28 7.02
N ARG A 54 -26.06 -3.48 7.82
CA ARG A 54 -25.68 -2.10 8.14
C ARG A 54 -24.53 -2.11 9.14
N GLU A 55 -24.64 -2.85 10.23
CA GLU A 55 -23.58 -2.97 11.23
C GLU A 55 -22.33 -3.61 10.64
N GLU A 56 -22.49 -4.66 9.84
CA GLU A 56 -21.40 -5.29 9.09
C GLU A 56 -20.65 -4.28 8.20
N LYS A 57 -21.38 -3.44 7.46
CA LYS A 57 -20.79 -2.37 6.65
C LYS A 57 -20.07 -1.31 7.51
N ASN A 58 -20.67 -0.91 8.63
CA ASN A 58 -20.09 0.08 9.54
C ASN A 58 -18.79 -0.45 10.15
N THR A 59 -18.79 -1.68 10.64
CA THR A 59 -17.63 -2.37 11.21
C THR A 59 -16.47 -2.44 10.22
N ARG A 60 -16.74 -2.88 8.98
CA ARG A 60 -15.73 -2.91 7.92
C ARG A 60 -15.15 -1.52 7.62
N SER A 61 -16.01 -0.53 7.53
CA SER A 61 -15.60 0.86 7.25
C SER A 61 -14.74 1.42 8.38
N ALA A 62 -15.09 1.15 9.64
CA ALA A 62 -14.35 1.59 10.82
C ALA A 62 -12.96 0.93 10.88
N LEU A 63 -12.88 -0.38 10.69
CA LEU A 63 -11.62 -1.13 10.66
C LEU A 63 -10.71 -0.64 9.53
N LYS A 64 -11.25 -0.48 8.32
CA LYS A 64 -10.52 0.06 7.19
C LYS A 64 -9.99 1.47 7.46
N ALA A 65 -10.84 2.37 7.98
CA ALA A 65 -10.43 3.74 8.30
C ALA A 65 -9.32 3.77 9.36
N ALA A 66 -9.40 2.89 10.37
CA ALA A 66 -8.36 2.76 11.38
C ALA A 66 -7.03 2.32 10.76
N VAL A 67 -7.05 1.31 9.88
CA VAL A 67 -5.85 0.86 9.15
C VAL A 67 -5.30 1.99 8.28
N GLU A 68 -6.15 2.68 7.54
CA GLU A 68 -5.74 3.73 6.61
C GLU A 68 -5.03 4.90 7.30
N LYS A 69 -5.40 5.17 8.56
CA LYS A 69 -4.82 6.23 9.39
C LYS A 69 -3.39 5.92 9.84
N VAL A 70 -3.06 4.65 10.09
CA VAL A 70 -1.78 4.26 10.71
C VAL A 70 -0.81 3.59 9.74
N VAL A 71 -1.30 2.97 8.67
CA VAL A 71 -0.45 2.22 7.74
C VAL A 71 0.49 3.16 7.00
N ASN A 72 1.79 2.88 7.11
CA ASN A 72 2.87 3.65 6.49
C ASN A 72 4.10 2.74 6.28
N THR A 73 5.27 3.29 5.94
CA THR A 73 6.47 2.48 5.70
C THR A 73 7.26 2.11 6.96
N LYS A 74 6.92 2.67 8.12
CA LYS A 74 7.63 2.55 9.40
C LYS A 74 6.88 1.74 10.46
N THR A 75 5.55 1.75 10.47
CA THR A 75 4.73 1.07 11.50
C THR A 75 4.30 -0.33 11.02
N ILE A 76 4.36 -1.34 11.89
CA ILE A 76 3.76 -2.66 11.61
C ILE A 76 2.31 -2.62 12.05
N VAL A 77 1.38 -2.92 11.14
CA VAL A 77 -0.06 -2.93 11.42
C VAL A 77 -0.56 -4.36 11.32
N VAL A 78 -1.14 -4.87 12.40
CA VAL A 78 -1.79 -6.20 12.42
C VAL A 78 -3.29 -5.99 12.54
N LEU A 79 -4.04 -6.38 11.53
CA LEU A 79 -5.50 -6.30 11.49
C LEU A 79 -6.12 -7.64 11.91
N ASP A 80 -6.62 -7.69 13.14
CA ASP A 80 -7.43 -8.78 13.69
C ASP A 80 -8.92 -8.52 13.46
N ALA A 81 -9.42 -8.99 12.31
CA ALA A 81 -10.83 -8.91 11.97
C ALA A 81 -11.25 -10.14 11.18
N LEU A 82 -12.53 -10.24 10.81
CA LEU A 82 -12.99 -11.34 9.96
C LEU A 82 -12.33 -11.31 8.58
N ASN A 83 -12.23 -10.13 7.97
CA ASN A 83 -11.65 -9.89 6.64
C ASN A 83 -12.14 -10.92 5.60
N TYR A 84 -13.43 -11.24 5.68
CA TYR A 84 -14.00 -12.46 5.12
C TYR A 84 -14.45 -12.30 3.67
N THR A 85 -14.61 -11.07 3.19
CA THR A 85 -14.82 -10.82 1.77
C THR A 85 -13.50 -10.50 1.06
N LYS A 86 -13.39 -10.98 -0.16
CA LYS A 86 -12.33 -10.69 -1.11
C LYS A 86 -12.24 -9.18 -1.41
N GLY A 87 -13.38 -8.49 -1.42
CA GLY A 87 -13.45 -7.04 -1.60
C GLY A 87 -12.70 -6.28 -0.51
N GLU A 88 -12.94 -6.61 0.77
CA GLU A 88 -12.23 -6.01 1.91
C GLU A 88 -10.71 -6.18 1.80
N ARG A 89 -10.26 -7.42 1.53
CA ARG A 89 -8.84 -7.72 1.40
C ARG A 89 -8.19 -6.98 0.24
N TYR A 90 -8.90 -6.83 -0.90
CA TYR A 90 -8.43 -6.06 -2.04
C TYR A 90 -8.27 -4.57 -1.72
N GLU A 91 -9.20 -3.97 -0.98
CA GLU A 91 -9.09 -2.56 -0.56
C GLU A 91 -7.90 -2.34 0.37
N LEU A 92 -7.68 -3.24 1.32
CA LEU A 92 -6.53 -3.22 2.22
C LEU A 92 -5.20 -3.37 1.44
N PHE A 93 -5.17 -4.27 0.45
CA PHE A 93 -4.02 -4.40 -0.46
C PHE A 93 -3.78 -3.13 -1.27
N CYS A 94 -4.83 -2.48 -1.78
CA CYS A 94 -4.73 -1.21 -2.50
C CYS A 94 -4.11 -0.13 -1.62
N LYS A 95 -4.52 -0.05 -0.34
CA LYS A 95 -3.92 0.88 0.61
C LYS A 95 -2.45 0.57 0.87
N ALA A 96 -2.11 -0.70 1.13
CA ALA A 96 -0.71 -1.10 1.31
C ALA A 96 0.15 -0.78 0.08
N LYS A 97 -0.42 -0.97 -1.13
CA LYS A 97 0.20 -0.59 -2.39
C LYS A 97 0.42 0.92 -2.51
N ALA A 98 -0.56 1.73 -2.13
CA ALA A 98 -0.46 3.19 -2.16
C ALA A 98 0.68 3.68 -1.26
N GLU A 99 0.81 3.10 -0.06
CA GLU A 99 1.89 3.41 0.89
C GLU A 99 3.23 2.73 0.55
N SER A 100 3.29 1.99 -0.55
CA SER A 100 4.49 1.25 -0.98
C SER A 100 5.06 0.33 0.11
N THR A 101 4.17 -0.28 0.90
CA THR A 101 4.53 -1.19 1.99
C THR A 101 4.31 -2.66 1.61
N THR A 102 4.77 -3.56 2.47
CA THR A 102 4.52 -5.00 2.37
C THR A 102 3.13 -5.35 2.88
N TYR A 103 2.55 -6.40 2.30
CA TYR A 103 1.20 -6.85 2.58
C TYR A 103 1.22 -8.37 2.73
N CYS A 104 0.64 -8.87 3.82
CA CYS A 104 0.62 -10.28 4.16
C CYS A 104 -0.78 -10.70 4.60
N VAL A 105 -1.33 -11.75 3.99
CA VAL A 105 -2.57 -12.39 4.44
C VAL A 105 -2.22 -13.63 5.26
N VAL A 106 -2.75 -13.69 6.47
CA VAL A 106 -2.73 -14.87 7.34
C VAL A 106 -4.16 -15.42 7.37
N TYR A 107 -4.37 -16.61 6.84
CA TYR A 107 -5.67 -17.27 6.83
C TYR A 107 -5.74 -18.32 7.94
N VAL A 108 -6.68 -18.15 8.88
CA VAL A 108 -6.99 -19.14 9.91
C VAL A 108 -8.20 -19.95 9.47
N ASP A 109 -7.92 -21.12 8.93
CA ASP A 109 -8.84 -22.08 8.34
C ASP A 109 -9.33 -23.09 9.38
N THR A 110 -10.40 -22.72 10.07
CA THR A 110 -11.01 -23.54 11.11
C THR A 110 -12.35 -24.07 10.61
N PRO A 111 -12.60 -25.39 10.69
CA PRO A 111 -13.92 -25.96 10.37
C PRO A 111 -15.03 -25.32 11.20
N VAL A 112 -16.21 -25.15 10.59
CA VAL A 112 -17.36 -24.47 11.22
C VAL A 112 -17.77 -25.16 12.52
N GLU A 113 -17.72 -26.49 12.56
CA GLU A 113 -18.06 -27.29 13.73
C GLU A 113 -17.13 -26.98 14.90
N VAL A 114 -15.83 -26.86 14.65
CA VAL A 114 -14.82 -26.50 15.66
C VAL A 114 -15.01 -25.05 16.11
N ALA A 115 -15.30 -24.14 15.18
CA ALA A 115 -15.58 -22.75 15.49
C ALA A 115 -16.83 -22.60 16.37
N LEU A 116 -17.91 -23.34 16.09
CA LEU A 116 -19.13 -23.36 16.90
C LEU A 116 -18.86 -23.90 18.31
N GLN A 117 -18.09 -24.97 18.45
CA GLN A 117 -17.68 -25.50 19.76
C GLN A 117 -16.88 -24.46 20.56
N ARG A 118 -15.90 -23.81 19.92
CA ARG A 118 -15.10 -22.74 20.54
C ARG A 118 -15.96 -21.53 20.89
N ASN A 119 -16.94 -21.19 20.07
CA ASN A 119 -17.86 -20.08 20.30
C ASN A 119 -18.74 -20.35 21.52
N ALA A 120 -19.28 -21.56 21.67
CA ALA A 120 -20.11 -21.95 22.82
C ALA A 120 -19.36 -21.96 24.16
N ALA A 121 -18.03 -22.12 24.14
CA ALA A 121 -17.19 -22.11 25.32
C ALA A 121 -16.77 -20.69 25.80
N ARG A 122 -17.15 -19.64 25.06
CA ARG A 122 -16.79 -18.25 25.38
C ARG A 122 -17.91 -17.55 26.15
N GLU A 123 -17.52 -16.64 27.04
CA GLU A 123 -18.47 -15.72 27.69
C GLU A 123 -19.12 -14.81 26.64
N GLU A 124 -18.30 -14.08 25.87
CA GLU A 124 -18.74 -13.31 24.71
C GLU A 124 -18.69 -14.17 23.44
N HIS A 125 -19.87 -14.53 22.96
CA HIS A 125 -20.04 -15.42 21.82
C HIS A 125 -20.96 -14.82 20.76
N PHE A 126 -20.73 -15.18 19.51
CA PHE A 126 -21.65 -14.89 18.42
C PHE A 126 -22.92 -15.74 18.58
N ASP A 127 -24.05 -15.25 18.07
CA ASP A 127 -25.18 -16.14 17.79
C ASP A 127 -24.69 -17.28 16.86
N PRO A 128 -24.85 -18.56 17.24
CA PRO A 128 -24.46 -19.70 16.39
C PRO A 128 -24.98 -19.60 14.96
N LYS A 129 -26.22 -19.10 14.78
CA LYS A 129 -26.80 -18.93 13.43
C LYS A 129 -26.05 -17.88 12.63
N LEU A 130 -25.74 -16.75 13.25
CA LEU A 130 -24.97 -15.69 12.60
C LEU A 130 -23.57 -16.17 12.22
N LEU A 131 -22.93 -16.98 13.08
CA LEU A 131 -21.62 -17.58 12.77
C LEU A 131 -21.71 -18.45 11.51
N GLU A 132 -22.70 -19.34 11.43
CA GLU A 132 -22.94 -20.20 10.26
C GLU A 132 -23.21 -19.36 8.99
N GLU A 133 -24.02 -18.31 9.10
CA GLU A 133 -24.30 -17.39 7.97
C GLU A 133 -23.06 -16.63 7.51
N ILE A 134 -22.19 -16.20 8.42
CA ILE A 134 -20.90 -15.58 8.09
C ILE A 134 -19.98 -16.62 7.43
N ALA A 135 -19.92 -17.84 7.97
CA ALA A 135 -19.09 -18.90 7.42
C ALA A 135 -19.53 -19.30 6.01
N ALA A 136 -20.84 -19.39 5.74
CA ALA A 136 -21.38 -19.67 4.42
C ALA A 136 -21.06 -18.57 3.38
N ARG A 137 -20.87 -17.33 3.85
CA ARG A 137 -20.50 -16.16 3.02
C ARG A 137 -18.99 -15.90 2.99
N PHE A 138 -18.17 -16.72 3.68
CA PHE A 138 -16.73 -16.51 3.76
C PHE A 138 -16.06 -16.80 2.40
N GLU A 139 -15.41 -15.79 1.83
CA GLU A 139 -14.68 -15.92 0.58
C GLU A 139 -13.23 -16.28 0.86
N VAL A 140 -12.92 -17.58 0.74
CA VAL A 140 -11.58 -18.14 1.00
C VAL A 140 -10.50 -17.40 0.18
N PRO A 141 -9.39 -16.96 0.80
CA PRO A 141 -8.28 -16.32 0.10
C PRO A 141 -7.73 -17.18 -1.04
N VAL A 142 -7.54 -16.59 -2.21
CA VAL A 142 -7.14 -17.32 -3.43
C VAL A 142 -5.64 -17.17 -3.70
N ALA A 143 -4.87 -18.25 -3.53
CA ALA A 143 -3.41 -18.29 -3.74
C ALA A 143 -2.93 -17.77 -5.12
N LYS A 144 -3.74 -17.94 -6.17
CA LYS A 144 -3.41 -17.44 -7.52
C LYS A 144 -3.40 -15.91 -7.62
N ASN A 145 -4.14 -15.23 -6.75
CA ASN A 145 -4.21 -13.78 -6.73
C ASN A 145 -3.10 -13.26 -5.84
N ARG A 146 -2.09 -12.58 -6.40
CA ARG A 146 -0.97 -12.03 -5.61
C ARG A 146 -1.41 -11.20 -4.40
N TRP A 147 -2.52 -10.47 -4.53
CA TRP A 147 -3.08 -9.62 -3.49
C TRP A 147 -3.99 -10.35 -2.50
N ASP A 148 -4.43 -11.57 -2.81
CA ASP A 148 -5.34 -12.38 -1.99
C ASP A 148 -4.67 -13.68 -1.51
N SER A 149 -3.39 -13.86 -1.82
CA SER A 149 -2.68 -15.10 -1.52
C SER A 149 -2.50 -15.22 -0.01
N PRO A 150 -3.01 -16.30 0.63
CA PRO A 150 -2.74 -16.55 2.04
C PRO A 150 -1.28 -16.98 2.17
N LEU A 151 -0.39 -16.03 2.46
CA LEU A 151 1.05 -16.32 2.63
C LEU A 151 1.27 -17.31 3.78
N PHE A 152 0.38 -17.28 4.76
CA PHE A 152 0.31 -18.24 5.84
C PHE A 152 -1.12 -18.78 5.91
N HIS A 153 -1.24 -20.10 5.91
CA HIS A 153 -2.48 -20.84 6.07
C HIS A 153 -2.33 -21.67 7.33
N LEU A 154 -3.19 -21.40 8.32
CA LEU A 154 -3.14 -21.99 9.66
C LEU A 154 -4.43 -22.73 9.91
N THR A 155 -4.32 -23.96 10.38
CA THR A 155 -5.41 -24.81 10.82
C THR A 155 -5.37 -24.95 12.35
N PRO A 156 -6.44 -25.45 12.99
CA PRO A 156 -6.46 -25.72 14.42
C PRO A 156 -5.33 -26.63 14.94
N GLU A 157 -4.73 -27.44 14.08
CA GLU A 157 -3.63 -28.36 14.43
C GLU A 157 -2.26 -27.67 14.44
N ASP A 158 -2.13 -26.54 13.74
CA ASP A 158 -0.87 -25.83 13.58
C ASP A 158 -0.49 -25.01 14.82
N PHE A 159 -1.46 -24.64 15.66
CA PHE A 159 -1.19 -23.84 16.86
C PHE A 159 -2.14 -24.11 18.02
N ALA A 160 -1.60 -24.02 19.24
CA ALA A 160 -2.35 -24.22 20.47
C ALA A 160 -3.06 -22.94 20.95
N ALA A 161 -3.88 -23.07 22.01
CA ALA A 161 -4.67 -21.98 22.56
C ALA A 161 -3.84 -20.81 23.12
N ASP A 162 -2.59 -21.07 23.49
CA ASP A 162 -1.62 -20.06 23.94
C ASP A 162 -0.87 -19.38 22.77
N GLY A 163 -1.17 -19.76 21.52
CA GLY A 163 -0.51 -19.26 20.32
C GLY A 163 0.83 -19.92 20.00
N SER A 164 1.26 -20.92 20.77
CA SER A 164 2.42 -21.74 20.40
C SER A 164 2.14 -22.50 19.10
N GLY A 165 3.14 -22.59 18.21
CA GLY A 165 3.01 -23.21 16.88
C GLY A 165 2.73 -22.24 15.74
N VAL A 166 2.26 -21.02 16.03
CA VAL A 166 2.16 -19.96 15.01
C VAL A 166 3.55 -19.70 14.42
N PRO A 167 3.72 -19.59 13.09
CA PRO A 167 5.01 -19.37 12.44
C PRO A 167 5.46 -17.90 12.56
N LEU A 168 5.69 -17.44 13.79
CA LEU A 168 5.91 -16.03 14.15
C LEU A 168 7.12 -15.42 13.44
N ASP A 169 8.25 -16.14 13.39
CA ASP A 169 9.46 -15.68 12.71
C ASP A 169 9.23 -15.54 11.21
N ALA A 170 8.58 -16.53 10.57
CA ALA A 170 8.31 -16.49 9.14
C ALA A 170 7.34 -15.37 8.77
N ILE A 171 6.29 -15.15 9.58
CA ILE A 171 5.39 -14.00 9.40
C ILE A 171 6.18 -12.70 9.53
N THR A 172 7.02 -12.58 10.54
CA THR A 172 7.85 -11.40 10.77
C THR A 172 8.81 -11.13 9.61
N GLU A 173 9.44 -12.15 9.04
CA GLU A 173 10.30 -12.04 7.86
C GLU A 173 9.52 -11.60 6.62
N ALA A 174 8.36 -12.22 6.33
CA ALA A 174 7.53 -11.86 5.19
C ALA A 174 7.05 -10.40 5.27
N VAL A 175 6.78 -9.95 6.48
CA VAL A 175 6.39 -8.58 6.83
C VAL A 175 7.61 -7.66 6.57
N ARG A 176 8.74 -7.88 7.24
CA ARG A 176 9.89 -6.95 7.20
C ARG A 176 10.65 -6.94 5.88
N PHE A 177 10.85 -8.11 5.29
CA PHE A 177 11.75 -8.33 4.15
C PHE A 177 11.01 -8.81 2.89
N GLY A 178 9.69 -8.96 2.95
CA GLY A 178 8.88 -9.32 1.79
C GLY A 178 8.93 -8.31 0.65
N LYS A 179 8.43 -8.72 -0.51
CA LYS A 179 8.36 -7.85 -1.69
C LYS A 179 7.34 -6.73 -1.45
N THR A 180 7.83 -5.49 -1.38
CA THR A 180 6.96 -4.30 -1.30
C THR A 180 6.03 -4.22 -2.50
N VAL A 181 4.77 -3.85 -2.24
CA VAL A 181 3.80 -3.64 -3.30
C VAL A 181 3.94 -2.19 -3.74
N LYS A 182 4.66 -1.93 -4.84
CA LYS A 182 4.86 -0.56 -5.32
C LYS A 182 3.59 -0.02 -5.96
N ALA A 183 3.18 1.19 -5.57
CA ALA A 183 2.17 1.95 -6.29
C ALA A 183 2.58 2.08 -7.76
N GLY A 184 1.66 1.76 -8.67
CA GLY A 184 1.84 2.13 -10.06
C GLY A 184 1.88 3.65 -10.17
N LEU A 185 2.57 4.20 -11.16
CA LEU A 185 2.60 5.64 -11.40
C LEU A 185 1.18 6.25 -11.48
N ALA A 186 0.17 5.49 -11.88
CA ALA A 186 -1.24 5.92 -11.92
C ALA A 186 -1.96 6.02 -10.55
N THR A 187 -1.42 5.48 -9.46
CA THR A 187 -2.09 5.38 -8.14
C THR A 187 -1.44 6.22 -7.04
N LYS A 188 -0.31 6.88 -7.30
CA LYS A 188 0.19 7.90 -6.38
C LYS A 188 -0.73 9.10 -6.49
N ALA A 189 -1.33 9.52 -5.38
CA ALA A 189 -2.03 10.80 -5.30
C ALA A 189 -1.13 11.87 -5.92
N ALA A 190 -1.68 12.67 -6.84
CA ALA A 190 -0.95 13.79 -7.39
C ALA A 190 -0.52 14.68 -6.21
N PRO A 191 0.75 15.11 -6.13
CA PRO A 191 1.13 16.17 -5.21
C PRO A 191 0.15 17.33 -5.42
N ALA A 192 -0.34 17.93 -4.35
CA ALA A 192 -1.16 19.14 -4.47
C ALA A 192 -0.38 20.14 -5.31
N ALA A 193 -0.86 20.44 -6.52
CA ALA A 193 -0.15 21.33 -7.42
C ALA A 193 -0.12 22.72 -6.78
N GLU A 194 1.09 23.24 -6.57
CA GLU A 194 1.27 24.62 -6.13
C GLU A 194 0.57 25.57 -7.12
N THR A 195 -0.01 26.67 -6.63
CA THR A 195 -0.77 27.64 -7.46
C THR A 195 0.05 28.17 -8.64
N SER A 196 1.38 28.20 -8.50
CA SER A 196 2.36 28.63 -9.50
C SER A 196 2.80 27.54 -10.49
N PHE A 197 2.34 26.29 -10.34
CA PHE A 197 2.88 25.14 -11.08
C PHE A 197 2.82 25.30 -12.61
N LEU A 198 1.69 25.76 -13.16
CA LEU A 198 1.56 25.91 -14.62
C LEU A 198 2.46 27.01 -15.18
N GLN A 199 2.65 28.09 -14.43
CA GLN A 199 3.57 29.17 -14.79
C GLN A 199 5.02 28.66 -14.75
N ALA A 200 5.41 28.04 -13.64
CA ALA A 200 6.75 27.49 -13.48
C ALA A 200 7.07 26.39 -14.53
N LEU A 201 6.08 25.56 -14.87
CA LEU A 201 6.23 24.54 -15.92
C LEU A 201 6.53 25.18 -17.28
N ASP A 202 5.83 26.25 -17.63
CA ASP A 202 6.05 26.94 -18.91
C ASP A 202 7.41 27.64 -18.95
N GLU A 203 7.75 28.39 -17.89
CA GLU A 203 9.00 29.16 -17.74
C GLU A 203 10.23 28.24 -17.73
N VAL A 204 10.26 27.23 -16.85
CA VAL A 204 11.42 26.33 -16.69
C VAL A 204 11.65 25.52 -17.96
N THR A 205 10.59 24.95 -18.56
CA THR A 205 10.77 24.17 -19.80
C THR A 205 11.18 25.03 -20.97
N ASN A 206 10.76 26.30 -21.03
CA ASN A 206 11.20 27.22 -22.07
C ASN A 206 12.69 27.58 -21.89
N ALA A 207 13.11 27.88 -20.66
CA ALA A 207 14.51 28.20 -20.35
C ALA A 207 15.47 27.05 -20.73
N VAL A 208 15.09 25.78 -20.47
CA VAL A 208 15.89 24.62 -20.88
C VAL A 208 16.03 24.52 -22.41
N ILE A 209 14.94 24.76 -23.16
CA ILE A 209 14.97 24.71 -24.64
C ILE A 209 15.81 25.85 -25.21
N GLU A 210 15.70 27.06 -24.66
CA GLU A 210 16.50 28.20 -25.09
C GLU A 210 17.99 27.98 -24.83
N ALA A 211 18.34 27.46 -23.65
CA ALA A 211 19.71 27.11 -23.32
C ALA A 211 20.27 26.03 -24.26
N LEU A 212 19.48 24.97 -24.54
CA LEU A 212 19.86 23.91 -25.47
C LEU A 212 20.14 24.44 -26.88
N LEU A 213 19.23 25.25 -27.42
CA LEU A 213 19.36 25.81 -28.77
C LEU A 213 20.48 26.85 -28.87
N ALA A 214 20.78 27.57 -27.78
CA ALA A 214 21.95 28.44 -27.71
C ALA A 214 23.25 27.64 -27.75
N HIS A 215 23.38 26.63 -26.87
CA HIS A 215 24.56 25.77 -26.80
C HIS A 215 24.85 25.05 -28.11
N GLN A 216 23.81 24.51 -28.76
CA GLN A 216 23.97 23.86 -30.07
C GLN A 216 24.45 24.82 -31.17
N ARG A 217 24.13 26.12 -31.09
CA ARG A 217 24.61 27.12 -32.04
C ARG A 217 26.08 27.48 -31.79
N ASP A 218 26.46 27.61 -30.52
CA ASP A 218 27.79 28.09 -30.14
C ASP A 218 28.85 26.99 -30.15
N ALA A 219 28.52 25.79 -29.65
CA ALA A 219 29.45 24.68 -29.51
C ALA A 219 29.41 23.68 -30.68
N GLY A 220 28.40 23.76 -31.55
CA GLY A 220 28.20 22.79 -32.64
C GLY A 220 27.85 21.37 -32.20
N VAL A 221 27.71 21.14 -30.89
CA VAL A 221 27.34 19.86 -30.25
C VAL A 221 26.20 20.07 -29.25
N ALA A 222 25.44 19.02 -28.98
CA ALA A 222 24.29 19.07 -28.09
C ALA A 222 24.55 18.50 -26.68
N ASP A 223 25.71 17.89 -26.49
CA ASP A 223 26.09 17.22 -25.24
C ASP A 223 26.77 18.19 -24.25
N GLY A 224 26.68 17.88 -22.96
CA GLY A 224 27.41 18.57 -21.88
C GLY A 224 26.86 19.93 -21.46
N LEU A 225 25.64 20.30 -21.85
CA LEU A 225 25.02 21.55 -21.42
C LEU A 225 24.58 21.47 -19.95
N ARG A 226 25.21 22.30 -19.11
CA ARG A 226 24.64 22.71 -17.83
C ARG A 226 23.72 23.90 -18.06
N VAL A 227 22.41 23.66 -17.94
CA VAL A 227 21.40 24.71 -18.00
C VAL A 227 21.66 25.73 -16.87
N PRO A 228 21.47 27.05 -17.09
CA PRO A 228 21.77 28.09 -16.09
C PRO A 228 21.12 27.83 -14.70
N PRO A 229 21.74 28.33 -13.62
CA PRO A 229 21.72 27.69 -12.31
C PRO A 229 20.41 27.87 -11.52
N HIS A 230 20.13 26.83 -10.71
CA HIS A 230 19.26 26.74 -9.52
C HIS A 230 18.05 25.78 -9.58
N THR A 231 17.87 24.95 -10.62
CA THR A 231 16.72 24.02 -10.66
C THR A 231 16.98 22.63 -11.28
N VAL A 232 18.20 22.34 -11.72
CA VAL A 232 18.52 21.10 -12.42
C VAL A 232 19.85 20.54 -11.92
N ASN A 233 19.82 19.37 -11.30
CA ASN A 233 20.98 18.55 -10.94
C ASN A 233 21.46 17.68 -12.10
N ASN A 234 20.58 17.41 -13.08
CA ASN A 234 20.86 16.56 -14.23
C ASN A 234 21.48 17.33 -15.42
N GLU A 235 22.40 16.67 -16.12
CA GLU A 235 23.02 17.18 -17.35
C GLU A 235 22.28 16.62 -18.59
N LEU A 236 22.18 17.46 -19.64
CA LEU A 236 21.67 17.02 -20.95
C LEU A 236 22.73 16.16 -21.66
N ARG A 237 22.33 14.95 -22.05
CA ARG A 237 23.17 13.94 -22.69
C ARG A 237 22.59 13.55 -24.04
N LEU A 238 22.71 14.46 -25.01
CA LEU A 238 22.15 14.28 -26.34
C LEU A 238 23.22 13.76 -27.30
N THR A 239 22.97 12.61 -27.93
CA THR A 239 23.88 11.98 -28.91
C THR A 239 23.92 12.71 -30.26
N ARG A 240 22.91 13.54 -30.53
CA ARG A 240 22.78 14.36 -31.74
C ARG A 240 22.13 15.71 -31.44
N PRO A 241 22.36 16.74 -32.28
CA PRO A 241 21.62 18.00 -32.19
C PRO A 241 20.13 17.81 -32.48
N LEU A 242 19.30 18.52 -31.71
CA LEU A 242 17.86 18.63 -31.96
C LEU A 242 17.57 19.88 -32.77
N SER A 243 16.73 19.77 -33.79
CA SER A 243 16.21 20.93 -34.49
C SER A 243 15.28 21.76 -33.60
N THR A 244 15.13 23.04 -33.89
CA THR A 244 14.17 23.93 -33.20
C THR A 244 12.74 23.36 -33.20
N ALA A 245 12.35 22.67 -34.28
CA ALA A 245 11.04 22.06 -34.41
C ALA A 245 10.88 20.84 -33.48
N GLU A 246 11.89 19.97 -33.40
CA GLU A 246 11.92 18.80 -32.51
C GLU A 246 11.92 19.23 -31.04
N ALA A 247 12.81 20.15 -30.66
CA ALA A 247 12.93 20.66 -29.29
C ALA A 247 11.59 21.24 -28.78
N ARG A 248 10.92 22.06 -29.61
CA ARG A 248 9.59 22.61 -29.29
C ARG A 248 8.49 21.54 -29.27
N ARG A 249 8.58 20.50 -30.09
CA ARG A 249 7.63 19.37 -30.08
C ARG A 249 7.74 18.58 -28.79
N HIS A 250 8.94 18.23 -28.36
CA HIS A 250 9.21 17.54 -27.10
C HIS A 250 8.72 18.34 -25.90
N ARG A 251 8.97 19.67 -25.88
CA ARG A 251 8.40 20.56 -24.87
C ARG A 251 6.86 20.47 -24.79
N ARG A 252 6.16 20.59 -25.92
CA ARG A 252 4.69 20.49 -25.94
C ARG A 252 4.18 19.13 -25.45
N GLN A 253 4.85 18.05 -25.82
CA GLN A 253 4.49 16.70 -25.38
C GLN A 253 4.69 16.55 -23.87
N TYR A 254 5.83 17.00 -23.35
CA TYR A 254 6.11 16.99 -21.92
C TYR A 254 5.09 17.81 -21.13
N ILE A 255 4.80 19.06 -21.53
CA ILE A 255 3.78 19.89 -20.86
C ILE A 255 2.42 19.19 -20.82
N LYS A 256 2.01 18.52 -21.91
CA LYS A 256 0.75 17.78 -21.95
C LYS A 256 0.73 16.62 -20.94
N ILE A 257 1.84 15.88 -20.82
CA ILE A 257 1.97 14.75 -19.90
C ILE A 257 2.00 15.24 -18.45
N THR A 258 2.80 16.27 -18.14
CA THR A 258 2.98 16.78 -16.77
C THR A 258 1.76 17.55 -16.26
N ARG A 259 0.91 18.10 -17.16
CA ARG A 259 -0.40 18.64 -16.76
C ARG A 259 -1.37 17.59 -16.22
N ILE A 260 -1.28 16.35 -16.73
CA ILE A 260 -2.09 15.23 -16.24
C ILE A 260 -1.59 14.77 -14.86
N ARG A 261 -0.29 14.97 -14.61
CA ARG A 261 0.35 14.56 -13.35
C ARG A 261 1.39 15.58 -12.88
N PRO A 262 0.96 16.58 -12.09
CA PRO A 262 1.85 17.60 -11.55
C PRO A 262 2.99 17.01 -10.72
N CYS A 263 4.13 17.70 -10.72
CA CYS A 263 5.27 17.44 -9.85
C CYS A 263 5.56 18.68 -9.01
N ALA A 264 6.44 18.55 -8.00
CA ALA A 264 6.92 19.72 -7.26
C ALA A 264 7.64 20.69 -8.20
N VAL A 265 7.44 22.01 -8.00
CA VAL A 265 8.02 23.05 -8.87
C VAL A 265 9.54 22.92 -8.98
N ALA A 266 10.21 22.61 -7.86
CA ALA A 266 11.65 22.38 -7.81
C ALA A 266 12.14 21.20 -8.66
N ALA A 267 11.28 20.23 -9.00
CA ALA A 267 11.64 19.03 -9.76
C ALA A 267 11.36 19.14 -11.26
N ILE A 268 10.68 20.20 -11.72
CA ILE A 268 10.24 20.35 -13.12
C ILE A 268 11.43 20.26 -14.08
N GLY A 269 12.53 20.95 -13.76
CA GLY A 269 13.70 21.02 -14.62
C GLY A 269 14.42 19.68 -14.73
N ASP A 270 14.69 19.02 -13.61
CA ASP A 270 15.32 17.70 -13.57
C ASP A 270 14.54 16.64 -14.36
N LEU A 271 13.22 16.61 -14.18
CA LEU A 271 12.34 15.67 -14.89
C LEU A 271 12.23 15.99 -16.38
N PHE A 272 12.31 17.27 -16.78
CA PHE A 272 12.27 17.64 -18.18
C PHE A 272 13.58 17.29 -18.89
N VAL A 273 14.73 17.49 -18.24
CA VAL A 273 16.03 17.05 -18.77
C VAL A 273 16.08 15.53 -18.90
N GLU A 274 15.60 14.79 -17.91
CA GLU A 274 15.49 13.33 -18.00
C GLU A 274 14.59 12.90 -19.17
N TYR A 275 13.44 13.56 -19.35
CA TYR A 275 12.57 13.31 -20.49
C TYR A 275 13.30 13.55 -21.82
N LEU A 276 14.00 14.67 -21.99
CA LEU A 276 14.75 14.98 -23.22
C LEU A 276 15.84 13.94 -23.50
N ASN A 277 16.56 13.49 -22.46
CA ASN A 277 17.58 12.44 -22.58
C ASN A 277 16.99 11.09 -23.04
N GLN A 278 15.71 10.81 -22.76
CA GLN A 278 15.03 9.60 -23.24
C GLN A 278 14.50 9.71 -24.68
N GLN A 279 14.42 10.92 -25.24
CA GLN A 279 13.92 11.15 -26.60
C GLN A 279 15.04 11.25 -27.65
N ALA A 280 16.30 11.26 -27.20
CA ALA A 280 17.50 11.49 -28.01
C ALA A 280 18.12 10.19 -28.53
#